data_AF-A0A087SPG2-F1
#
_entry.id   AF-A0A087SPG2-F1
#
_cell.length_a   1.000
_cell.length_b   1.000
_cell.length_c   1.000
_cell.angle_alpha   90.00
_cell.angle_beta   90.00
_cell.angle_gamma   90.00
#
_symmetry.space_group_name_H-M   'P 1'
#
loop_
_entity.id
_entity.type
_entity.pdbx_description
1 polymer ?
#
loop_
_entity_poly.entity_id
_entity_poly.type
_entity_poly.pdbx_seq_one_letter_code
_entity_poly.pdbx_strand_id
1 'polypeptide(L)'
;MASKEGNQIFITVRRGKQYPPRTIDVRIKYEQTIRDLREAAAASFGLSLDLLQLFWRGRELTSATDGLTLLEANLHTGFSLQGYDLSEAPDYWPAVVQTPEGLAFETVAAAAS
;
A
#
# COMPACT_ATOMS: atom_id res chain seq x y z
N MET A 1 -14.00 -15.94 -10.46
CA MET A 1 -12.78 -15.41 -11.10
C MET A 1 -12.81 -13.91 -10.92
N ALA A 2 -11.80 -13.30 -10.28
CA ALA A 2 -11.74 -11.83 -10.18
C ALA A 2 -11.73 -11.24 -11.59
N SER A 3 -12.58 -10.24 -11.86
CA SER A 3 -12.61 -9.59 -13.17
C SER A 3 -11.24 -8.97 -13.47
N LYS A 4 -10.76 -9.10 -14.71
CA LYS A 4 -9.50 -8.49 -15.17
C LYS A 4 -9.66 -6.99 -15.50
N GLU A 5 -10.75 -6.38 -15.05
CA GLU A 5 -11.12 -5.01 -15.39
C GLU A 5 -10.62 -4.01 -14.35
N GLY A 6 -10.45 -2.76 -14.75
CA GLY A 6 -9.99 -1.69 -13.88
C GLY A 6 -8.50 -1.40 -13.98
N ASN A 7 -8.04 -0.49 -13.12
CA ASN A 7 -6.66 -0.05 -13.05
C ASN A 7 -5.73 -1.19 -12.64
N GLN A 8 -4.54 -1.23 -13.24
CA GLN A 8 -3.46 -2.10 -12.80
C GLN A 8 -2.56 -1.38 -11.82
N ILE A 9 -2.57 -1.81 -10.56
CA ILE A 9 -1.72 -1.26 -9.51
C ILE A 9 -0.70 -2.32 -9.10
N PHE A 10 0.58 -1.97 -9.17
CA PHE A 10 1.65 -2.87 -8.73
C PHE A 10 1.89 -2.68 -7.24
N ILE A 11 1.94 -3.76 -6.47
CA ILE A 11 2.17 -3.72 -5.03
C ILE A 11 3.37 -4.58 -4.71
N THR A 12 4.41 -3.96 -4.15
CA THR A 12 5.64 -4.63 -3.77
C THR A 12 5.78 -4.63 -2.26
N VAL A 13 5.79 -5.83 -1.67
CA VAL A 13 5.81 -6.04 -0.22
C VAL A 13 7.12 -6.70 0.20
N ARG A 14 7.73 -6.15 1.26
CA ARG A 14 8.89 -6.73 1.95
C ARG A 14 8.44 -7.40 3.25
N ARG A 15 9.09 -8.50 3.61
CA ARG A 15 8.89 -9.19 4.89
C ARG A 15 10.24 -9.27 5.62
N GLY A 16 10.36 -8.61 6.77
CA GLY A 16 11.63 -8.50 7.49
C GLY A 16 12.80 -8.15 6.54
N LYS A 17 13.85 -8.99 6.56
CA LYS A 17 15.04 -8.84 5.70
C LYS A 17 15.00 -9.69 4.42
N GLN A 18 13.85 -10.26 4.07
CA GLN A 18 13.72 -11.16 2.93
C GLN A 18 13.95 -10.42 1.60
N TYR A 19 14.78 -11.02 0.74
CA TYR A 19 15.03 -10.55 -0.62
C TYR A 19 14.95 -11.75 -1.61
N PRO A 20 14.36 -11.57 -2.82
CA PRO A 20 13.71 -10.35 -3.31
C PRO A 20 12.36 -10.08 -2.64
N PRO A 21 11.88 -8.82 -2.63
CA PRO A 21 10.51 -8.52 -2.24
C PRO A 21 9.52 -9.20 -3.19
N ARG A 22 8.30 -9.44 -2.70
CA ARG A 22 7.24 -10.03 -3.52
C ARG A 22 6.41 -8.93 -4.14
N THR A 23 6.23 -8.99 -5.46
CA THR A 23 5.39 -8.06 -6.22
C THR A 23 4.18 -8.78 -6.78
N ILE A 24 3.03 -8.14 -6.69
CA ILE A 24 1.77 -8.57 -7.33
C ILE A 24 1.19 -7.41 -8.15
N ASP A 25 0.28 -7.70 -9.05
CA ASP A 25 -0.64 -6.70 -9.62
C ASP A 25 -2.06 -6.91 -9.09
N VAL A 26 -2.71 -5.80 -8.72
CA VAL A 26 -4.11 -5.77 -8.31
C VAL A 26 -4.91 -5.02 -9.37
N ARG A 27 -6.07 -5.60 -9.72
CA ARG A 27 -7.06 -5.00 -10.64
C ARG A 27 -8.17 -4.36 -9.84
N ILE A 28 -8.36 -3.05 -10.03
CA ILE A 28 -9.28 -2.26 -9.22
C ILE A 28 -9.83 -1.05 -9.98
N LYS A 29 -11.13 -0.81 -9.91
CA LYS A 29 -11.79 0.27 -10.65
C LYS A 29 -11.68 1.60 -9.91
N TYR A 30 -11.99 2.69 -10.60
CA TYR A 30 -11.86 4.05 -10.06
C TYR A 30 -12.86 4.37 -8.95
N GLU A 31 -14.02 3.71 -8.95
CA GLU A 31 -15.09 3.89 -7.95
C GLU A 31 -14.87 3.03 -6.70
N GLN A 32 -13.97 2.06 -6.75
CA GLN A 32 -13.56 1.29 -5.59
C GLN A 32 -12.67 2.12 -4.68
N THR A 33 -12.68 1.74 -3.41
CA THR A 33 -12.04 2.48 -2.33
C THR A 33 -10.60 2.03 -2.09
N ILE A 34 -9.84 2.84 -1.35
CA ILE A 34 -8.53 2.44 -0.83
C ILE A 34 -8.64 1.19 0.05
N ARG A 35 -9.75 1.02 0.79
CA ARG A 35 -9.97 -0.20 1.55
C ARG A 35 -10.09 -1.43 0.64
N ASP A 36 -10.86 -1.33 -0.44
CA ASP A 36 -11.00 -2.41 -1.42
C ASP A 36 -9.63 -2.80 -2.02
N LEU A 37 -8.78 -1.81 -2.30
CA LEU A 37 -7.40 -2.03 -2.76
C LEU A 37 -6.60 -2.86 -1.75
N ARG A 38 -6.61 -2.45 -0.48
CA ARG A 38 -5.85 -3.11 0.58
C ARG A 38 -6.36 -4.53 0.84
N GLU A 39 -7.67 -4.75 0.84
CA GLU A 39 -8.28 -6.06 1.02
C GLU A 39 -7.92 -7.00 -0.14
N ALA A 40 -8.01 -6.54 -1.39
CA ALA A 40 -7.61 -7.31 -2.56
C ALA A 40 -6.11 -7.64 -2.56
N ALA A 41 -5.26 -6.70 -2.13
CA ALA A 41 -3.83 -6.91 -1.96
C ALA A 41 -3.53 -7.94 -0.88
N ALA A 42 -4.13 -7.80 0.30
CA ALA A 42 -3.94 -8.72 1.44
C ALA A 42 -4.32 -10.15 1.06
N ALA A 43 -5.48 -10.33 0.43
CA ALA A 43 -5.93 -11.63 -0.07
C ALA A 43 -4.94 -12.24 -1.09
N SER A 44 -4.38 -11.42 -1.98
CA SER A 44 -3.39 -11.87 -2.99
C SER A 44 -2.05 -12.27 -2.37
N PHE A 45 -1.65 -11.60 -1.27
CA PHE A 45 -0.47 -11.99 -0.51
C PHE A 45 -0.71 -13.19 0.41
N GLY A 46 -1.96 -13.49 0.75
CA GLY A 46 -2.33 -14.50 1.75
C GLY A 46 -2.19 -13.98 3.18
N LEU A 47 -2.39 -12.67 3.37
CA LEU A 47 -2.27 -11.97 4.65
C LEU A 47 -3.63 -11.48 5.13
N SER A 48 -3.78 -11.34 6.45
CA SER A 48 -4.85 -10.54 7.03
C SER A 48 -4.58 -9.05 6.76
N LEU A 49 -5.64 -8.25 6.68
CA LEU A 49 -5.54 -6.81 6.34
C LEU A 49 -4.68 -6.01 7.33
N ASP A 50 -4.69 -6.39 8.61
CA ASP A 50 -3.91 -5.81 9.70
C ASP A 50 -2.41 -6.15 9.61
N LEU A 51 -2.04 -7.20 8.88
CA LEU A 51 -0.65 -7.59 8.63
C LEU A 51 -0.10 -6.99 7.33
N LEU A 52 -0.93 -6.33 6.52
CA LEU A 52 -0.49 -5.65 5.31
C LEU A 52 -0.45 -4.13 5.52
N GLN A 53 0.76 -3.60 5.59
CA GLN A 53 1.00 -2.16 5.60
C GLN A 53 1.36 -1.68 4.20
N LEU A 54 0.66 -0.67 3.69
CA LEU A 54 0.92 -0.09 2.37
C LEU A 54 1.22 1.40 2.46
N PHE A 55 2.10 1.86 1.58
CA PHE A 55 2.51 3.24 1.41
C PHE A 55 2.23 3.72 -0.01
N TRP A 56 1.57 4.87 -0.10
CA TRP A 56 1.34 5.59 -1.35
C TRP A 56 1.98 6.98 -1.26
N ARG A 57 2.81 7.34 -2.24
CA ARG A 57 3.63 8.58 -2.22
C ARG A 57 4.39 8.76 -0.89
N GLY A 58 4.87 7.64 -0.35
CA GLY A 58 5.61 7.57 0.92
C GLY A 58 4.80 7.90 2.17
N ARG A 59 3.47 7.89 2.11
CA ARG A 59 2.58 7.98 3.27
C ARG A 59 1.79 6.69 3.43
N GLU A 60 1.64 6.25 4.67
CA GLU A 60 0.87 5.05 5.00
C GLU A 60 -0.60 5.21 4.60
N LEU A 61 -1.17 4.16 4.01
CA LEU A 61 -2.60 4.05 3.79
C LEU A 61 -3.25 3.51 5.06
N THR A 62 -3.93 4.39 5.79
CA THR A 62 -4.59 4.10 7.06
C THR A 62 -6.11 4.07 6.90
N SER A 63 -6.82 3.72 7.97
CA SER A 63 -8.29 3.78 8.02
C SER A 63 -8.86 5.17 7.74
N ALA A 64 -8.08 6.24 7.92
CA ALA A 64 -8.50 7.59 7.55
C ALA A 64 -8.61 7.78 6.02
N THR A 65 -7.86 6.99 5.25
CA THR A 65 -7.89 7.02 3.78
C THR A 65 -8.81 5.96 3.16
N ASP A 66 -9.26 4.98 3.95
CA ASP A 66 -10.01 3.81 3.49
C ASP A 66 -11.28 4.18 2.71
N GLY A 67 -11.94 5.29 3.05
CA GLY A 67 -13.17 5.75 2.39
C GLY A 67 -12.95 6.48 1.06
N LEU A 68 -11.71 6.88 0.74
CA LEU A 68 -11.41 7.54 -0.53
C LEU A 68 -11.50 6.54 -1.66
N THR A 69 -12.15 6.94 -2.75
CA THR A 69 -12.09 6.22 -4.02
C THR A 69 -10.71 6.35 -4.65
N LEU A 70 -10.36 5.41 -5.54
CA LEU A 70 -9.12 5.50 -6.30
C LEU A 70 -9.04 6.78 -7.15
N LEU A 71 -10.19 7.25 -7.66
CA LEU A 71 -10.27 8.50 -8.39
C LEU A 71 -9.92 9.70 -7.50
N GLU A 72 -10.51 9.80 -6.31
CA GLU A 72 -10.23 10.88 -5.35
C GLU A 72 -8.77 10.86 -4.87
N ALA A 73 -8.21 9.67 -4.69
CA ALA A 73 -6.80 9.47 -4.35
C ALA A 73 -5.83 9.73 -5.51
N ASN A 74 -6.33 10.01 -6.72
CA ASN A 74 -5.57 10.12 -7.96
C ASN A 74 -4.62 8.93 -8.14
N LEU A 75 -5.15 7.72 -7.96
CA LEU A 75 -4.40 6.47 -8.03
C LEU A 75 -4.80 5.71 -9.31
N HIS A 76 -3.87 5.65 -10.26
CA HIS A 76 -4.15 5.22 -11.64
C HIS A 76 -3.30 4.03 -12.05
N THR A 77 -3.68 3.41 -13.18
CA THR A 77 -2.88 2.35 -13.81
C THR A 77 -1.42 2.72 -13.97
N GLY A 78 -0.52 1.78 -13.65
CA GLY A 78 0.93 1.97 -13.74
C GLY A 78 1.55 2.58 -12.49
N PHE A 79 0.73 2.97 -11.50
CA PHE A 79 1.23 3.36 -10.20
C PHE A 79 1.61 2.14 -9.37
N SER A 80 2.54 2.35 -8.45
CA SER A 80 3.04 1.32 -7.56
C SER A 80 2.94 1.74 -6.10
N LEU A 81 2.56 0.80 -5.24
CA LEU A 81 2.64 0.93 -3.79
C LEU A 81 3.80 0.09 -3.28
N GLN A 82 4.46 0.61 -2.25
CA GLN A 82 5.36 -0.19 -1.44
C GLN A 82 4.64 -0.61 -0.17
N GLY A 83 5.02 -1.75 0.39
CA GLY A 83 4.43 -2.23 1.61
C GLY A 83 5.31 -3.16 2.39
N TYR A 84 4.81 -3.53 3.56
CA TYR A 84 5.47 -4.45 4.48
C TYR A 84 4.46 -5.49 4.97
N ASP A 85 4.91 -6.73 5.00
CA ASP A 85 4.24 -7.84 5.67
C ASP A 85 4.67 -7.82 7.14
N LEU A 86 3.73 -7.43 8.00
CA LEU A 86 3.94 -7.27 9.44
C LEU A 86 3.86 -8.60 10.23
N SER A 87 3.76 -9.75 9.55
CA SER A 87 3.96 -11.06 10.19
C SER A 87 5.39 -11.25 10.71
N GLU A 88 6.31 -10.39 10.28
CA GLU A 88 7.66 -10.25 10.78
C GLU A 88 7.96 -8.76 11.02
N ALA A 89 8.85 -8.46 11.97
CA ALA A 89 9.23 -7.07 12.23
C ALA A 89 9.80 -6.42 10.94
N PRO A 90 9.23 -5.28 10.49
CA PRO A 90 9.63 -4.67 9.22
C PRO A 90 11.04 -4.09 9.29
N ASP A 91 11.85 -4.34 8.25
CA ASP A 91 13.12 -3.66 8.01
C ASP A 91 12.87 -2.47 7.07
N TYR A 92 12.45 -1.34 7.64
CA TYR A 92 12.06 -0.17 6.87
C TYR A 92 13.23 0.40 6.08
N TRP A 93 13.07 0.46 4.77
CA TRP A 93 14.02 1.11 3.88
C TRP A 93 13.32 1.71 2.66
N PRO A 94 13.13 3.04 2.58
CA PRO A 94 13.65 4.07 3.50
C PRO A 94 13.07 4.01 4.92
N ALA A 95 13.75 4.65 5.88
CA ALA A 95 13.25 4.77 7.25
C ALA A 95 11.88 5.47 7.29
N VAL A 96 11.05 5.08 8.26
CA VAL A 96 9.74 5.68 8.49
C VAL A 96 9.72 6.50 9.78
N VAL A 97 8.89 7.52 9.82
CA VAL A 97 8.63 8.36 11.00
C VAL A 97 7.13 8.43 11.26
N GLN A 98 6.76 8.57 12.53
CA GLN A 98 5.37 8.78 12.93
C GLN A 98 4.94 10.23 12.64
N THR A 99 3.80 10.40 11.96
CA THR A 99 3.11 11.68 11.76
C THR A 99 1.69 11.61 12.35
N PRO A 100 0.97 12.75 12.42
CA PRO A 100 -0.44 12.76 12.85
C PRO A 100 -1.35 11.90 11.95
N GLU A 101 -1.00 11.71 10.68
CA GLU A 101 -1.82 10.97 9.71
C GLU A 101 -1.47 9.47 9.61
N GLY A 102 -0.39 9.03 10.26
CA GLY A 102 0.15 7.67 10.18
C GLY A 102 1.66 7.65 10.04
N LEU A 103 2.23 6.57 9.54
CA LEU A 103 3.65 6.52 9.21
C LEU A 103 3.92 7.18 7.85
N ALA A 104 5.08 7.80 7.72
CA ALA A 104 5.58 8.31 6.44
C ALA A 104 7.07 7.99 6.28
N PHE A 105 7.53 7.82 5.05
CA PHE A 105 8.97 7.77 4.78
C PHE A 105 9.60 9.10 5.18
N GLU A 106 10.75 9.02 5.85
CA GLU A 106 11.51 10.17 6.35
C GLU A 106 11.77 11.20 5.24
N THR A 107 12.07 10.73 4.03
CA THR A 107 12.30 11.58 2.84
C THR A 107 11.08 12.41 2.44
N VAL A 108 9.86 11.93 2.75
CA VAL A 108 8.60 12.63 2.46
C VAL A 108 8.21 13.54 3.62
N ALA A 109 8.43 13.10 4.86
CA ALA A 109 8.15 13.91 6.04
C ALA A 109 9.02 15.17 6.08
N ALA A 110 10.32 15.05 5.77
CA ALA A 110 11.26 16.17 5.76
C ALA A 110 10.97 17.22 4.67
N ALA A 111 10.25 16.87 3.62
CA ALA A 111 9.89 17.81 2.54
C ALA A 111 8.63 18.65 2.84
N ALA A 112 7.89 18.32 3.91
CA ALA A 112 6.66 19.00 4.31
C ALA A 112 6.85 20.01 5.46
N SER A 113 8.08 20.10 5.98
CA SER A 113 8.54 21.02 7.03
C SER A 113 9.42 22.12 6.45
#